data_AF-A0A1I1RRG8-F1
#
_entry.id   AF-A0A1I1RRG8-F1
#
_cell.length_a   1.000
_cell.length_b   1.000
_cell.length_c   1.000
_cell.angle_alpha   90.00
_cell.angle_beta   90.00
_cell.angle_gamma   90.00
#
_symmetry.space_group_name_H-M   'P 1'
#
loop_
_entity.id
_entity.type
_entity.pdbx_description
1 polymer ?
#
loop_
_entity_poly.entity_id
_entity_poly.type
_entity_poly.pdbx_seq_one_letter_code
_entity_poly.pdbx_strand_id
1 'polypeptide(L)'
;MTIPTTPQPPYPPYTEAVLAQPADYGVLKQLEGTWVNHNPDNNRTGWGLHTTCMPSPGTNSETIFGIFHFLCEDYTEELTFSLVDGGVRNRGGTNEQFVGAVVYNQSIQRVSDGAGIHREDGMYLWSNQMYNHPADEQSVLEDNGFPGIGIGASGPNFVPPYSIARSGTIPHGSAILLTGDFVVGQGAPAFPRGTAAWQPPFLAISPSMGSAGATPGNPIDLDAPAPAWVHDKSLPVTEPDSNLTYTQRILADEHYPYSVRPDLRLRDALQGQNVTGYTLIELSTRHDGGPQGGILNTPFVKHFVNVAEVNFSLWIETVVEDGQEIQQLQYRQIIFFEFMFGSDGKTTRWPHIQINTLRRKPVDRVETEVHKNFSFRKF
;
A
#
# COMPACT_ATOMS: atom_id res chain seq x y z
N MET A 1 1.02 12.21 -23.38
CA MET A 1 1.90 11.11 -23.82
C MET A 1 1.72 10.00 -22.81
N THR A 2 1.29 8.81 -23.22
CA THR A 2 1.13 7.67 -22.30
C THR A 2 2.51 7.13 -21.94
N ILE A 3 2.89 7.26 -20.67
CA ILE A 3 4.13 6.64 -20.17
C ILE A 3 3.88 5.13 -20.13
N PRO A 4 4.68 4.29 -20.82
CA PRO A 4 4.53 2.85 -20.74
C PRO A 4 4.64 2.39 -19.29
N THR A 5 3.66 1.64 -18.82
CA THR A 5 3.66 1.09 -17.46
C THR A 5 4.68 -0.03 -17.30
N THR A 6 5.26 -0.57 -18.38
CA THR A 6 6.33 -1.57 -18.31
C THR A 6 7.32 -1.34 -19.46
N PRO A 7 8.60 -1.76 -19.31
CA PRO A 7 9.58 -1.66 -20.39
C PRO A 7 9.14 -2.47 -21.61
N GLN A 8 9.33 -1.92 -22.81
CA GLN A 8 8.97 -2.59 -24.06
C GLN A 8 10.21 -2.87 -24.92
N PRO A 9 10.35 -4.07 -25.52
CA PRO A 9 11.42 -4.36 -26.46
C PRO A 9 11.21 -3.65 -27.82
N PRO A 10 12.25 -3.48 -28.65
CA PRO A 10 13.63 -3.89 -28.40
C PRO A 10 14.31 -3.02 -27.34
N TYR A 11 15.06 -3.64 -26.43
CA TYR A 11 15.78 -2.92 -25.39
C TYR A 11 17.06 -2.28 -25.94
N PRO A 12 17.41 -1.06 -25.48
CA PRO A 12 18.66 -0.42 -25.88
C PRO A 12 19.88 -1.26 -25.45
N PRO A 13 21.00 -1.21 -26.19
CA PRO A 13 22.20 -1.94 -25.82
C PRO A 13 22.77 -1.40 -24.50
N TYR A 14 23.23 -2.31 -23.65
CA TYR A 14 23.97 -1.97 -22.44
C TYR A 14 25.35 -1.43 -22.79
N THR A 15 25.79 -0.39 -22.07
CA THR A 15 27.16 0.11 -22.08
C THR A 15 27.56 0.47 -20.65
N GLU A 16 28.85 0.45 -20.34
CA GLU A 16 29.33 0.86 -19.00
C GLU A 16 28.93 2.29 -18.64
N ALA A 17 28.73 3.16 -19.63
CA ALA A 17 28.28 4.54 -19.42
C ALA A 17 26.93 4.63 -18.67
N VAL A 18 26.08 3.60 -18.76
CA VAL A 18 24.81 3.52 -18.02
C VAL A 18 25.05 3.52 -16.50
N LEU A 19 26.15 2.93 -16.02
CA LEU A 19 26.50 2.88 -14.59
C LEU A 19 26.77 4.27 -14.00
N ALA A 20 27.12 5.26 -14.83
CA ALA A 20 27.41 6.62 -14.41
C ALA A 20 26.19 7.56 -14.51
N GLN A 21 25.05 7.06 -15.01
CA GLN A 21 23.84 7.87 -15.15
C GLN A 21 23.08 7.96 -13.81
N PRO A 22 22.39 9.09 -13.54
CA PRO A 22 21.50 9.17 -12.39
C PRO A 22 20.40 8.10 -12.50
N ALA A 23 19.92 7.62 -11.36
CA ALA A 23 18.74 6.77 -11.33
C ALA A 23 17.54 7.48 -11.94
N ASP A 24 16.79 6.74 -12.76
CA ASP A 24 15.42 7.09 -13.09
C ASP A 24 14.51 6.51 -12.02
N TYR A 25 13.71 7.36 -11.40
CA TYR A 25 12.73 6.95 -10.39
C TYR A 25 11.30 6.94 -10.95
N GLY A 26 11.11 7.28 -12.23
CA GLY A 26 9.82 7.39 -12.87
C GLY A 26 8.84 8.24 -12.04
N VAL A 27 7.63 7.70 -11.86
CA VAL A 27 6.60 8.36 -11.05
C VAL A 27 6.91 8.39 -9.55
N LEU A 28 7.79 7.52 -9.06
CA LEU A 28 8.16 7.47 -7.63
C LEU A 28 8.98 8.69 -7.20
N LYS A 29 9.60 9.42 -8.15
CA LYS A 29 10.29 10.68 -7.85
C LYS A 29 9.40 11.68 -7.11
N GLN A 30 8.10 11.65 -7.39
CA GLN A 30 7.11 12.55 -6.77
C GLN A 30 6.95 12.31 -5.25
N LEU A 31 7.35 11.14 -4.74
CA LEU A 31 7.22 10.79 -3.32
C LEU A 31 8.30 11.41 -2.44
N GLU A 32 9.43 11.85 -3.00
CA GLU A 32 10.59 12.36 -2.25
C GLU A 32 10.18 13.35 -1.14
N GLY A 33 10.83 13.26 0.02
CA GLY A 33 10.59 14.15 1.16
C GLY A 33 9.68 13.54 2.23
N THR A 34 9.35 14.36 3.22
CA THR A 34 8.54 13.96 4.39
C THR A 34 7.09 14.40 4.22
N TRP A 35 6.17 13.52 4.57
CA TRP A 35 4.72 13.70 4.50
C TRP A 35 4.13 13.51 5.89
N VAL A 36 3.19 14.38 6.25
CA VAL A 36 2.52 14.39 7.56
C VAL A 36 1.02 14.56 7.37
N ASN A 37 0.21 14.19 8.37
CA ASN A 37 -1.24 14.32 8.29
C ASN A 37 -1.68 15.70 7.82
N HIS A 38 -2.68 15.70 6.96
CA HIS A 38 -3.37 16.90 6.54
C HIS A 38 -4.56 17.18 7.46
N ASN A 39 -4.39 18.03 8.47
CA ASN A 39 -5.48 18.41 9.36
C ASN A 39 -5.66 19.94 9.42
N PRO A 40 -6.28 20.56 8.40
CA PRO A 40 -6.33 22.01 8.28
C PRO A 40 -7.26 22.69 9.31
N ASP A 41 -8.24 21.97 9.83
CA ASP A 41 -9.30 22.49 10.71
C ASP A 41 -9.39 21.75 12.05
N ASN A 42 -8.38 20.94 12.36
CA ASN A 42 -8.31 20.08 13.54
C ASN A 42 -9.52 19.12 13.66
N ASN A 43 -10.17 18.80 12.53
CA ASN A 43 -11.28 17.85 12.49
C ASN A 43 -10.80 16.39 12.45
N ARG A 44 -11.74 15.43 12.56
CA ARG A 44 -11.39 14.00 12.51
C ARG A 44 -11.01 13.49 11.11
N THR A 45 -11.53 14.12 10.06
CA THR A 45 -11.32 13.68 8.67
C THR A 45 -9.88 13.89 8.17
N GLY A 46 -9.13 14.78 8.82
CA GLY A 46 -7.72 15.02 8.52
C GLY A 46 -6.72 14.03 9.15
N TRP A 47 -7.15 13.16 10.06
CA TRP A 47 -6.29 12.11 10.63
C TRP A 47 -6.36 10.83 9.80
N GLY A 48 -5.28 10.06 9.87
CA GLY A 48 -5.28 8.68 9.39
C GLY A 48 -6.27 7.85 10.20
N LEU A 49 -6.83 6.82 9.59
CA LEU A 49 -7.73 5.88 10.24
C LEU A 49 -7.24 4.47 10.00
N HIS A 50 -7.21 3.66 11.05
CA HIS A 50 -7.02 2.22 10.90
C HIS A 50 -8.19 1.46 11.50
N THR A 51 -8.59 0.38 10.83
CA THR A 51 -9.52 -0.61 11.35
C THR A 51 -8.77 -1.93 11.52
N THR A 52 -8.75 -2.44 12.74
CA THR A 52 -8.03 -3.65 13.13
C THR A 52 -9.00 -4.59 13.81
N CYS A 53 -8.94 -5.87 13.44
CA CYS A 53 -9.70 -6.91 14.10
C CYS A 53 -8.76 -7.91 14.75
N MET A 54 -8.82 -8.05 16.07
CA MET A 54 -7.90 -8.90 16.83
C MET A 54 -8.66 -9.99 17.58
N PRO A 55 -8.04 -11.13 17.84
CA PRO A 55 -8.58 -12.11 18.79
C PRO A 55 -8.78 -11.46 20.15
N SER A 56 -9.92 -11.71 20.80
CA SER A 56 -10.13 -11.19 22.15
C SER A 56 -9.26 -11.95 23.16
N PRO A 57 -8.81 -11.32 24.26
CA PRO A 57 -8.08 -12.02 25.31
C PRO A 57 -8.81 -13.28 25.78
N GLY A 58 -8.09 -14.40 25.91
CA GLY A 58 -8.65 -15.69 26.31
C GLY A 58 -9.23 -16.55 25.16
N THR A 59 -9.17 -16.05 23.93
CA THR A 59 -9.69 -16.75 22.74
C THR A 59 -8.54 -17.33 21.90
N ASN A 60 -8.72 -18.57 21.44
CA ASN A 60 -7.83 -19.25 20.49
C ASN A 60 -8.53 -20.51 19.93
N SER A 61 -7.83 -21.28 19.10
CA SER A 61 -8.33 -22.54 18.52
C SER A 61 -8.56 -23.67 19.54
N GLU A 62 -8.04 -23.55 20.76
CA GLU A 62 -8.02 -24.59 21.80
C GLU A 62 -9.00 -24.30 22.97
N THR A 63 -9.43 -23.04 23.13
CA THR A 63 -10.28 -22.59 24.23
C THR A 63 -11.62 -22.06 23.72
N ILE A 64 -11.76 -20.74 23.66
CA ILE A 64 -12.92 -20.02 23.17
C ILE A 64 -12.59 -19.58 21.74
N PHE A 65 -13.23 -20.21 20.75
CA PHE A 65 -13.05 -19.84 19.35
C PHE A 65 -13.96 -18.66 18.98
N GLY A 66 -13.62 -17.97 17.90
CA GLY A 66 -14.54 -17.07 17.20
C GLY A 66 -14.75 -15.67 17.77
N ILE A 67 -14.28 -15.33 18.97
CA ILE A 67 -14.55 -13.99 19.55
C ILE A 67 -13.45 -12.99 19.18
N PHE A 68 -13.83 -11.96 18.44
CA PHE A 68 -12.95 -10.90 17.97
C PHE A 68 -13.30 -9.54 18.57
N HIS A 69 -12.26 -8.72 18.75
CA HIS A 69 -12.35 -7.32 19.11
C HIS A 69 -12.09 -6.48 17.86
N PHE A 70 -13.03 -5.59 17.55
CA PHE A 70 -12.88 -4.60 16.49
C PHE A 70 -12.40 -3.29 17.10
N LEU A 71 -11.39 -2.70 16.48
CA LEU A 71 -10.78 -1.44 16.87
C LEU A 71 -10.76 -0.51 15.66
N CYS A 72 -11.28 0.70 15.82
CA CYS A 72 -11.20 1.76 14.82
C CYS A 72 -10.65 3.01 15.50
N GLU A 73 -9.49 3.50 15.07
CA GLU A 73 -8.81 4.61 15.73
C GLU A 73 -8.19 5.61 14.76
N ASP A 74 -8.26 6.88 15.15
CA ASP A 74 -7.55 7.96 14.49
C ASP A 74 -6.04 7.95 14.87
N TYR A 75 -5.19 8.20 13.89
CA TYR A 75 -3.73 8.24 14.09
C TYR A 75 -3.06 9.41 13.35
N THR A 76 -1.90 9.81 13.89
CA THR A 76 -0.91 10.62 13.19
C THR A 76 0.17 9.78 12.57
N GLU A 77 0.76 10.29 11.51
CA GLU A 77 1.77 9.64 10.70
C GLU A 77 2.80 10.66 10.21
N GLU A 78 4.07 10.25 10.28
CA GLU A 78 5.13 10.84 9.49
C GLU A 78 5.66 9.75 8.54
N LEU A 79 5.66 10.04 7.25
CA LEU A 79 6.08 9.14 6.18
C LEU A 79 7.16 9.84 5.35
N THR A 80 8.38 9.35 5.38
CA THR A 80 9.52 9.98 4.68
C THR A 80 10.03 9.09 3.57
N PHE A 81 10.24 9.67 2.38
CA PHE A 81 10.82 9.02 1.23
C PHE A 81 12.17 9.64 0.85
N SER A 82 13.18 8.81 0.69
CA SER A 82 14.54 9.20 0.32
C SER A 82 15.00 8.46 -0.93
N LEU A 83 15.52 9.19 -1.91
CA LEU A 83 16.03 8.58 -3.13
C LEU A 83 17.39 7.93 -2.90
N VAL A 84 17.60 6.76 -3.49
CA VAL A 84 18.90 6.08 -3.51
C VAL A 84 19.67 6.53 -4.75
N ASP A 85 20.84 7.13 -4.53
CA ASP A 85 21.68 7.61 -5.62
C ASP A 85 22.14 6.49 -6.56
N GLY A 86 21.96 6.72 -7.86
CA GLY A 86 22.39 5.82 -8.93
C GLY A 86 21.44 4.65 -9.17
N GLY A 87 21.32 4.21 -10.43
CA GLY A 87 20.49 3.08 -10.79
C GLY A 87 21.05 1.77 -10.22
N VAL A 88 20.24 1.03 -9.45
CA VAL A 88 20.65 -0.25 -8.88
C VAL A 88 20.54 -1.33 -9.96
N ARG A 89 21.67 -1.95 -10.31
CA ARG A 89 21.76 -2.90 -11.43
C ARG A 89 21.39 -4.33 -11.01
N ASN A 90 20.40 -4.91 -11.66
CA ASN A 90 20.08 -6.33 -11.65
C ASN A 90 20.62 -7.02 -12.91
N ARG A 91 21.44 -8.05 -12.73
CA ARG A 91 22.10 -8.79 -13.83
C ARG A 91 21.34 -10.06 -14.17
N GLY A 92 20.69 -10.10 -15.33
CA GLY A 92 19.96 -11.26 -15.85
C GLY A 92 20.63 -11.93 -17.06
N GLY A 93 21.96 -11.81 -17.18
CA GLY A 93 22.69 -12.19 -18.39
C GLY A 93 22.46 -11.16 -19.48
N THR A 94 21.82 -11.54 -20.59
CA THR A 94 21.51 -10.60 -21.69
C THR A 94 20.49 -9.54 -21.31
N ASN A 95 19.68 -9.76 -20.29
CA ASN A 95 18.75 -8.77 -19.78
C ASN A 95 19.39 -8.05 -18.58
N GLU A 96 19.72 -6.78 -18.74
CA GLU A 96 20.19 -5.92 -17.66
C GLU A 96 19.05 -4.99 -17.25
N GLN A 97 18.73 -4.93 -15.96
CA GLN A 97 17.69 -4.05 -15.44
C GLN A 97 18.31 -3.04 -14.48
N PHE A 98 17.90 -1.78 -14.59
CA PHE A 98 18.31 -0.72 -13.68
C PHE A 98 17.10 -0.24 -12.90
N VAL A 99 17.27 -0.16 -11.58
CA VAL A 99 16.19 0.13 -10.64
C VAL A 99 16.43 1.47 -9.96
N GLY A 100 15.45 2.37 -10.07
CA GLY A 100 15.40 3.56 -9.22
C GLY A 100 14.79 3.21 -7.87
N ALA A 101 15.61 3.18 -6.81
CA ALA A 101 15.14 2.83 -5.47
C ALA A 101 14.79 4.08 -4.66
N VAL A 102 13.67 4.01 -3.94
CA VAL A 102 13.16 5.05 -3.04
C VAL A 102 12.92 4.41 -1.68
N VAL A 103 13.78 4.71 -0.71
CA VAL A 103 13.60 4.28 0.69
C VAL A 103 12.38 4.96 1.26
N TYR A 104 11.56 4.23 2.03
CA TYR A 104 10.51 4.84 2.85
C TYR A 104 10.68 4.47 4.32
N ASN A 105 10.31 5.41 5.19
CA ASN A 105 10.22 5.22 6.64
C ASN A 105 8.88 5.75 7.12
N GLN A 106 8.09 4.90 7.77
CA GLN A 106 6.77 5.20 8.28
C GLN A 106 6.76 5.16 9.82
N SER A 107 6.13 6.14 10.44
CA SER A 107 5.94 6.19 11.89
C SER A 107 4.53 6.62 12.21
N ILE A 108 3.79 5.81 12.98
CA ILE A 108 2.39 6.04 13.32
C ILE A 108 2.20 6.16 14.83
N GLN A 109 1.46 7.17 15.27
CA GLN A 109 1.09 7.39 16.68
C GLN A 109 -0.42 7.56 16.82
N ARG A 110 -0.99 7.00 17.87
CA ARG A 110 -2.42 7.15 18.16
C ARG A 110 -2.76 8.56 18.63
N VAL A 111 -3.83 9.15 18.11
CA VAL A 111 -4.20 10.55 18.43
C VAL A 111 -4.57 10.73 19.90
N SER A 112 -5.22 9.74 20.52
CA SER A 112 -5.78 9.89 21.87
C SER A 112 -4.73 10.09 22.97
N ASP A 113 -3.53 9.53 22.82
CA ASP A 113 -2.49 9.56 23.87
C ASP A 113 -1.04 9.62 23.34
N GLY A 114 -0.82 9.69 22.03
CA GLY A 114 0.50 9.76 21.42
C GLY A 114 1.31 8.45 21.47
N ALA A 115 0.69 7.33 21.88
CA ALA A 115 1.38 6.05 21.88
C ALA A 115 1.77 5.65 20.46
N GLY A 116 3.02 5.23 20.27
CA GLY A 116 3.47 4.64 19.00
C GLY A 116 2.76 3.30 18.76
N ILE A 117 2.02 3.20 17.66
CA ILE A 117 1.24 2.00 17.33
C ILE A 117 1.87 1.19 16.18
N HIS A 118 2.64 1.84 15.31
CA HIS A 118 3.27 1.18 14.18
C HIS A 118 4.51 1.94 13.68
N ARG A 119 5.46 1.20 13.12
CA ARG A 119 6.69 1.69 12.47
C ARG A 119 7.02 0.69 11.37
N GLU A 120 7.33 1.12 10.16
CA GLU A 120 7.88 0.22 9.15
C GLU A 120 8.83 0.97 8.22
N ASP A 121 9.77 0.24 7.63
CA ASP A 121 10.70 0.76 6.64
C ASP A 121 10.87 -0.23 5.49
N GLY A 122 11.28 0.29 4.35
CA GLY A 122 11.40 -0.48 3.13
C GLY A 122 11.78 0.36 1.92
N MET A 123 11.49 -0.14 0.73
CA MET A 123 11.78 0.55 -0.52
C MET A 123 10.65 0.40 -1.53
N TYR A 124 10.39 1.48 -2.27
CA TYR A 124 9.74 1.41 -3.57
C TYR A 124 10.81 1.31 -4.65
N LEU A 125 10.57 0.47 -5.65
CA LEU A 125 11.50 0.15 -6.72
C LEU A 125 10.85 0.47 -8.07
N TRP A 126 11.46 1.37 -8.83
CA TRP A 126 11.12 1.65 -10.22
C TRP A 126 11.95 0.75 -11.13
N SER A 127 11.31 -0.28 -11.70
CA SER A 127 11.95 -1.36 -12.46
C SER A 127 11.65 -1.28 -13.97
N ASN A 128 11.48 -0.06 -14.49
CA ASN A 128 11.07 0.17 -15.89
C ASN A 128 12.24 0.25 -16.88
N GLN A 129 13.49 0.27 -16.42
CA GLN A 129 14.64 0.40 -17.32
C GLN A 129 15.31 -0.94 -17.62
N MET A 130 15.26 -1.36 -18.88
CA MET A 130 15.85 -2.60 -19.39
C MET A 130 16.88 -2.29 -20.49
N TYR A 131 17.98 -3.05 -20.51
CA TYR A 131 19.02 -3.02 -21.53
C TYR A 131 19.34 -4.43 -22.02
N ASN A 132 19.77 -4.52 -23.29
CA ASN A 132 20.26 -5.74 -23.89
C ASN A 132 21.80 -5.80 -23.79
N HIS A 133 22.34 -6.81 -23.12
CA HIS A 133 23.78 -7.04 -22.95
C HIS A 133 24.18 -8.39 -23.58
N PRO A 134 24.29 -8.46 -24.91
CA PRO A 134 24.53 -9.72 -25.59
C PRO A 134 25.92 -10.26 -25.23
N ALA A 135 26.04 -11.58 -25.17
CA ALA A 135 27.35 -12.22 -25.05
C ALA A 135 28.17 -11.95 -26.32
N ASP A 136 29.46 -11.71 -26.14
CA ASP A 136 30.48 -11.66 -27.19
C ASP A 136 31.47 -12.83 -27.08
N GLU A 137 32.35 -12.98 -28.07
CA GLU A 137 33.34 -14.06 -28.09
C GLU A 137 34.24 -14.06 -26.84
N GLN A 138 34.62 -12.88 -26.35
CA GLN A 138 35.48 -12.75 -25.19
C GLN A 138 34.77 -13.24 -23.92
N SER A 139 33.55 -12.77 -23.66
CA SER A 139 32.73 -13.15 -22.50
C SER A 139 32.48 -14.66 -22.44
N VAL A 140 32.25 -15.29 -23.59
CA VAL A 140 32.02 -16.75 -23.67
C VAL A 140 33.29 -17.54 -23.38
N LEU A 141 34.43 -17.07 -23.91
CA LEU A 141 35.74 -17.70 -23.68
C LEU A 141 36.17 -17.57 -22.22
N GLU A 142 36.00 -16.39 -21.62
CA GLU A 142 36.34 -16.14 -20.21
C GLU A 142 35.57 -17.06 -19.25
N ASP A 143 34.31 -17.33 -19.54
CA ASP A 143 33.46 -18.21 -18.73
C ASP A 143 33.55 -19.70 -19.14
N ASN A 144 34.47 -20.06 -20.03
CA ASN A 144 34.63 -21.42 -20.59
C ASN A 144 33.32 -22.01 -21.14
N GLY A 145 32.46 -21.15 -21.70
CA GLY A 145 31.16 -21.54 -22.24
C GLY A 145 31.22 -22.09 -23.66
N PHE A 146 30.33 -23.03 -23.99
CA PHE A 146 30.04 -23.42 -25.37
C PHE A 146 28.54 -23.18 -25.64
N PRO A 147 28.16 -22.11 -26.36
CA PRO A 147 26.77 -21.73 -26.46
C PRO A 147 26.02 -22.70 -27.39
N GLY A 148 24.84 -23.15 -26.96
CA GLY A 148 23.99 -24.08 -27.75
C GLY A 148 23.27 -23.43 -28.93
N ILE A 149 23.27 -22.09 -28.98
CA ILE A 149 22.85 -21.25 -30.10
C ILE A 149 23.99 -20.25 -30.39
N GLY A 150 24.06 -19.69 -31.60
CA GLY A 150 25.17 -18.79 -31.98
C GLY A 150 25.34 -17.59 -31.04
N ILE A 151 26.58 -17.10 -30.90
CA ILE A 151 26.91 -15.89 -30.14
C ILE A 151 26.13 -14.69 -30.74
N GLY A 152 25.52 -13.88 -29.89
CA GLY A 152 24.67 -12.75 -30.31
C GLY A 152 23.30 -13.14 -30.89
N ALA A 153 22.92 -14.42 -30.90
CA ALA A 153 21.58 -14.84 -31.32
C ALA A 153 20.51 -14.31 -30.35
N SER A 154 19.38 -13.85 -30.89
CA SER A 154 18.26 -13.32 -30.09
C SER A 154 17.17 -14.37 -29.91
N GLY A 155 16.80 -14.63 -28.65
CA GLY A 155 15.62 -15.41 -28.28
C GLY A 155 14.41 -14.51 -27.95
N PRO A 156 13.34 -15.06 -27.34
CA PRO A 156 12.24 -14.25 -26.83
C PRO A 156 12.73 -13.23 -25.80
N ASN A 157 12.30 -11.98 -25.93
CA ASN A 157 12.63 -10.93 -24.95
C ASN A 157 11.81 -11.12 -23.68
N PHE A 158 12.46 -11.06 -22.53
CA PHE A 158 11.76 -10.98 -21.25
C PHE A 158 11.12 -9.61 -21.10
N VAL A 159 9.83 -9.55 -20.80
CA VAL A 159 9.10 -8.31 -20.50
C VAL A 159 8.66 -8.38 -19.03
N PRO A 160 9.15 -7.48 -18.15
CA PRO A 160 8.68 -7.42 -16.77
C PRO A 160 7.17 -7.17 -16.75
N PRO A 161 6.39 -7.94 -15.97
CA PRO A 161 4.94 -7.77 -15.92
C PRO A 161 4.51 -6.49 -15.19
N TYR A 162 5.40 -5.90 -14.39
CA TYR A 162 5.14 -4.71 -13.56
C TYR A 162 6.35 -3.78 -13.55
N SER A 163 6.11 -2.48 -13.40
CA SER A 163 7.17 -1.47 -13.26
C SER A 163 7.47 -1.06 -11.83
N ILE A 164 6.57 -1.30 -10.89
CA ILE A 164 6.73 -0.86 -9.51
C ILE A 164 6.72 -2.07 -8.58
N ALA A 165 7.66 -2.09 -7.66
CA ALA A 165 7.61 -2.96 -6.49
C ALA A 165 7.71 -2.15 -5.20
N ARG A 166 7.10 -2.64 -4.13
CA ARG A 166 7.28 -2.15 -2.75
C ARG A 166 7.72 -3.30 -1.88
N SER A 167 8.87 -3.20 -1.25
CA SER A 167 9.31 -4.12 -0.19
C SER A 167 9.26 -3.43 1.17
N GLY A 168 8.96 -4.17 2.23
CA GLY A 168 8.89 -3.60 3.58
C GLY A 168 9.11 -4.64 4.67
N THR A 169 9.62 -4.18 5.83
CA THR A 169 9.74 -4.98 7.05
C THR A 169 8.81 -4.46 8.14
N ILE A 170 7.97 -5.34 8.66
CA ILE A 170 6.82 -5.00 9.49
C ILE A 170 7.08 -5.52 10.92
N PRO A 171 6.99 -4.68 11.96
CA PRO A 171 7.40 -5.01 13.33
C PRO A 171 6.53 -6.08 13.98
N HIS A 172 5.37 -6.39 13.38
CA HIS A 172 4.53 -7.52 13.76
C HIS A 172 5.08 -8.88 13.29
N GLY A 173 6.26 -8.92 12.67
CA GLY A 173 6.94 -10.15 12.28
C GLY A 173 6.59 -10.61 10.87
N SER A 174 6.47 -9.68 9.92
CA SER A 174 6.26 -9.95 8.50
C SER A 174 7.22 -9.17 7.62
N ALA A 175 7.56 -9.71 6.45
CA ALA A 175 8.20 -8.99 5.36
C ALA A 175 7.33 -9.10 4.11
N ILE A 176 7.18 -8.00 3.37
CA ILE A 176 6.30 -7.93 2.20
C ILE A 176 7.08 -7.59 0.94
N LEU A 177 6.60 -8.08 -0.20
CA LEU A 177 6.90 -7.59 -1.53
C LEU A 177 5.59 -7.46 -2.28
N LEU A 178 5.21 -6.25 -2.65
CA LEU A 178 4.08 -5.98 -3.54
C LEU A 178 4.62 -5.58 -4.89
N THR A 179 3.90 -5.92 -5.96
CA THR A 179 4.20 -5.50 -7.32
C THR A 179 2.98 -4.86 -7.96
N GLY A 180 3.18 -4.06 -8.99
CA GLY A 180 2.09 -3.46 -9.74
C GLY A 180 2.55 -2.27 -10.58
N ASP A 181 1.59 -1.44 -10.95
CA ASP A 181 1.77 -0.37 -11.92
C ASP A 181 1.09 0.91 -11.46
N PHE A 182 1.05 1.89 -12.36
CA PHE A 182 0.44 3.18 -12.11
C PHE A 182 -0.45 3.62 -13.27
N VAL A 183 -1.38 4.52 -12.97
CA VAL A 183 -2.18 5.26 -13.94
C VAL A 183 -2.17 6.75 -13.59
N VAL A 184 -2.34 7.60 -14.59
CA VAL A 184 -2.46 9.05 -14.40
C VAL A 184 -3.88 9.48 -14.70
N GLY A 185 -4.50 10.19 -13.76
CA GLY A 185 -5.84 10.72 -13.87
C GLY A 185 -5.88 12.25 -13.91
N GLN A 186 -7.03 12.78 -14.33
CA GLN A 186 -7.34 14.21 -14.29
C GLN A 186 -8.42 14.44 -13.23
N GLY A 187 -8.38 15.62 -12.58
CA GLY A 187 -9.29 15.92 -11.48
C GLY A 187 -9.01 15.12 -10.21
N ALA A 188 -9.97 15.07 -9.29
CA ALA A 188 -9.90 14.23 -8.09
C ALA A 188 -10.14 12.74 -8.41
N PRO A 189 -9.53 11.80 -7.68
CA PRO A 189 -9.86 10.39 -7.80
C PRO A 189 -11.32 10.12 -7.42
N ALA A 190 -11.93 9.16 -8.11
CA ALA A 190 -13.32 8.79 -7.89
C ALA A 190 -13.47 7.76 -6.76
N PHE A 191 -14.33 8.06 -5.80
CA PHE A 191 -14.72 7.14 -4.72
C PHE A 191 -16.22 6.88 -4.75
N PRO A 192 -16.68 5.70 -4.31
CA PRO A 192 -18.10 5.37 -4.35
C PRO A 192 -18.92 6.19 -3.34
N ARG A 193 -20.23 6.25 -3.61
CA ARG A 193 -21.24 6.92 -2.78
C ARG A 193 -22.47 6.05 -2.61
N GLY A 194 -23.25 6.36 -1.59
CA GLY A 194 -24.50 5.71 -1.28
C GLY A 194 -24.36 4.20 -1.16
N THR A 195 -25.29 3.49 -1.79
CA THR A 195 -25.27 2.02 -1.92
C THR A 195 -24.07 1.47 -2.70
N ALA A 196 -23.50 2.25 -3.62
CA ALA A 196 -22.34 1.83 -4.41
C ALA A 196 -21.07 1.68 -3.55
N ALA A 197 -21.06 2.27 -2.35
CA ALA A 197 -19.98 2.12 -1.39
C ALA A 197 -20.00 0.78 -0.63
N TRP A 198 -21.06 -0.02 -0.73
CA TRP A 198 -21.09 -1.36 -0.14
C TRP A 198 -20.41 -2.40 -1.06
N GLN A 199 -19.07 -2.43 -1.07
CA GLN A 199 -18.30 -3.39 -1.89
C GLN A 199 -17.36 -4.21 -1.01
N PRO A 200 -17.63 -5.52 -0.82
CA PRO A 200 -16.91 -6.38 0.13
C PRO A 200 -15.37 -6.31 0.09
N PRO A 201 -14.69 -6.18 -1.07
CA PRO A 201 -13.21 -6.10 -1.09
C PRO A 201 -12.61 -4.91 -0.33
N PHE A 202 -13.42 -3.88 -0.03
CA PHE A 202 -12.99 -2.64 0.61
C PHE A 202 -13.65 -2.40 1.97
N LEU A 203 -14.49 -3.32 2.45
CA LEU A 203 -15.13 -3.20 3.76
C LEU A 203 -14.20 -3.74 4.84
N ALA A 204 -14.25 -3.16 6.03
CA ALA A 204 -13.62 -3.69 7.25
C ALA A 204 -14.36 -4.93 7.81
N ILE A 205 -15.31 -5.48 7.05
CA ILE A 205 -16.12 -6.65 7.39
C ILE A 205 -15.52 -7.87 6.69
N SER A 206 -15.36 -8.96 7.43
CA SER A 206 -14.86 -10.22 6.88
C SER A 206 -15.80 -10.78 5.79
N PRO A 207 -15.31 -11.02 4.55
CA PRO A 207 -16.10 -11.67 3.52
C PRO A 207 -16.57 -13.08 3.91
N SER A 208 -15.78 -13.79 4.74
CA SER A 208 -16.13 -15.12 5.23
C SER A 208 -17.27 -15.13 6.24
N MET A 209 -17.60 -13.98 6.84
CA MET A 209 -18.71 -13.87 7.78
C MET A 209 -20.01 -13.50 7.05
N GLY A 210 -19.92 -12.91 5.86
CA GLY A 210 -21.06 -12.48 5.04
C GLY A 210 -21.26 -10.97 5.10
N SER A 211 -22.50 -10.48 4.92
CA SER A 211 -22.76 -9.04 4.84
C SER A 211 -23.94 -8.54 5.69
N ALA A 212 -24.24 -9.15 6.84
CA ALA A 212 -25.27 -8.71 7.79
C ALA A 212 -26.66 -8.50 7.14
N GLY A 213 -27.07 -9.43 6.28
CA GLY A 213 -28.32 -9.36 5.53
C GLY A 213 -28.27 -8.44 4.30
N ALA A 214 -27.20 -7.68 4.09
CA ALA A 214 -26.98 -6.95 2.85
C ALA A 214 -26.69 -7.93 1.70
N THR A 215 -27.24 -7.63 0.53
CA THR A 215 -27.02 -8.41 -0.70
C THR A 215 -26.72 -7.46 -1.85
N PRO A 216 -26.22 -7.93 -3.01
CA PRO A 216 -26.07 -7.07 -4.17
C PRO A 216 -27.36 -6.33 -4.60
N GLY A 217 -28.54 -6.92 -4.32
CA GLY A 217 -29.84 -6.29 -4.58
C GLY A 217 -30.40 -5.45 -3.44
N ASN A 218 -29.79 -5.50 -2.25
CA ASN A 218 -30.15 -4.70 -1.08
C ASN A 218 -28.89 -4.35 -0.26
N PRO A 219 -27.97 -3.53 -0.81
CA PRO A 219 -26.79 -3.06 -0.10
C PRO A 219 -27.16 -2.04 0.99
N ILE A 220 -26.26 -1.85 1.96
CA ILE A 220 -26.39 -0.76 2.94
C ILE A 220 -25.85 0.52 2.31
N ASP A 221 -26.62 1.60 2.39
CA ASP A 221 -26.20 2.94 1.98
C ASP A 221 -25.25 3.53 3.02
N LEU A 222 -23.98 3.74 2.65
CA LEU A 222 -22.96 4.26 3.56
C LEU A 222 -22.90 5.80 3.62
N ASP A 223 -23.73 6.51 2.86
CA ASP A 223 -23.95 7.96 3.03
C ASP A 223 -25.20 8.25 3.89
N ALA A 224 -25.99 7.22 4.22
CA ALA A 224 -27.13 7.29 5.14
C ALA A 224 -26.73 6.92 6.58
N PRO A 225 -27.53 7.29 7.60
CA PRO A 225 -27.36 6.77 8.95
C PRO A 225 -27.37 5.24 8.99
N ALA A 226 -26.61 4.67 9.92
CA ALA A 226 -26.56 3.22 10.12
C ALA A 226 -27.98 2.63 10.26
N PRO A 227 -28.26 1.43 9.69
CA PRO A 227 -29.58 0.82 9.79
C PRO A 227 -30.08 0.68 11.23
N ALA A 228 -31.39 0.84 11.46
CA ALA A 228 -31.96 0.87 12.82
C ALA A 228 -31.62 -0.36 13.69
N TRP A 229 -31.47 -1.54 13.09
CA TRP A 229 -31.11 -2.78 13.79
C TRP A 229 -29.72 -2.71 14.46
N VAL A 230 -28.84 -1.82 13.99
CA VAL A 230 -27.50 -1.63 14.55
C VAL A 230 -27.58 -1.23 16.03
N HIS A 231 -28.68 -0.61 16.45
CA HIS A 231 -28.90 -0.19 17.84
C HIS A 231 -29.67 -1.22 18.70
N ASP A 232 -30.01 -2.39 18.15
CA ASP A 232 -30.67 -3.45 18.90
C ASP A 232 -29.67 -4.16 19.84
N LYS A 233 -29.75 -3.82 21.14
CA LYS A 233 -28.89 -4.38 22.18
C LYS A 233 -29.19 -5.85 22.51
N SER A 234 -30.25 -6.43 21.97
CA SER A 234 -30.59 -7.84 22.17
C SER A 234 -29.85 -8.77 21.20
N LEU A 235 -29.28 -8.25 20.11
CA LEU A 235 -28.56 -9.04 19.10
C LEU A 235 -27.41 -9.89 19.68
N PRO A 236 -26.55 -9.36 20.57
CA PRO A 236 -25.49 -10.17 21.17
C PRO A 236 -25.98 -11.36 22.01
N VAL A 237 -27.25 -11.35 22.44
CA VAL A 237 -27.85 -12.45 23.23
C VAL A 237 -28.65 -13.39 22.34
N THR A 238 -29.35 -12.85 21.35
CA THR A 238 -30.22 -13.62 20.45
C THR A 238 -29.44 -14.28 19.31
N GLU A 239 -28.33 -13.66 18.89
CA GLU A 239 -27.45 -14.11 17.81
C GLU A 239 -25.95 -13.91 18.15
N PRO A 240 -25.44 -14.45 19.28
CA PRO A 240 -24.10 -14.14 19.81
C PRO A 240 -22.96 -14.39 18.83
N ASP A 241 -23.08 -15.40 17.97
CA ASP A 241 -22.06 -15.84 17.02
C ASP A 241 -22.46 -15.64 15.55
N SER A 242 -23.37 -14.69 15.28
CA SER A 242 -23.79 -14.38 13.92
C SER A 242 -23.00 -13.22 13.32
N ASN A 243 -22.85 -13.26 12.01
CA ASN A 243 -22.33 -12.15 11.24
C ASN A 243 -23.06 -10.82 11.50
N LEU A 244 -24.36 -10.89 11.79
CA LEU A 244 -25.16 -9.71 12.11
C LEU A 244 -24.60 -9.02 13.37
N THR A 245 -24.31 -9.78 14.42
CA THR A 245 -23.74 -9.28 15.69
C THR A 245 -22.31 -8.76 15.53
N TYR A 246 -21.46 -9.40 14.73
CA TYR A 246 -20.11 -8.87 14.47
C TYR A 246 -20.14 -7.58 13.64
N THR A 247 -20.94 -7.56 12.59
CA THR A 247 -21.11 -6.38 11.73
C THR A 247 -21.78 -5.23 12.48
N GLN A 248 -22.67 -5.53 13.43
CA GLN A 248 -23.29 -4.54 14.32
C GLN A 248 -22.24 -3.64 14.96
N ARG A 249 -21.16 -4.21 15.52
CA ARG A 249 -20.12 -3.45 16.23
C ARG A 249 -19.40 -2.48 15.30
N ILE A 250 -19.15 -2.89 14.06
CA ILE A 250 -18.49 -2.05 13.05
C ILE A 250 -19.43 -0.90 12.63
N LEU A 251 -20.70 -1.21 12.37
CA LEU A 251 -21.70 -0.20 11.99
C LEU A 251 -22.08 0.76 13.13
N ALA A 252 -21.99 0.31 14.38
CA ALA A 252 -22.31 1.11 15.58
C ALA A 252 -21.14 1.98 16.06
N ASP A 253 -19.95 1.83 15.47
CA ASP A 253 -18.76 2.58 15.85
C ASP A 253 -18.94 4.09 15.63
N GLU A 254 -18.34 4.91 16.49
CA GLU A 254 -18.43 6.37 16.39
C GLU A 254 -17.83 6.94 15.10
N HIS A 255 -16.94 6.19 14.44
CA HIS A 255 -16.34 6.56 13.17
C HIS A 255 -17.18 6.17 11.95
N TYR A 256 -18.38 5.61 12.12
CA TYR A 256 -19.28 5.32 10.99
C TYR A 256 -19.45 6.56 10.09
N PRO A 257 -19.36 6.42 8.74
CA PRO A 257 -19.25 5.17 7.98
C PRO A 257 -17.82 4.66 7.77
N TYR A 258 -16.81 5.38 8.23
CA TYR A 258 -15.41 5.06 8.00
C TYR A 258 -14.96 3.79 8.75
N SER A 259 -15.58 3.45 9.86
CA SER A 259 -15.37 2.16 10.54
C SER A 259 -15.71 0.97 9.63
N VAL A 260 -16.69 1.12 8.73
CA VAL A 260 -17.12 0.09 7.79
C VAL A 260 -16.29 0.14 6.52
N ARG A 261 -16.04 1.33 6.00
CA ARG A 261 -15.31 1.54 4.76
C ARG A 261 -14.36 2.74 4.87
N PRO A 262 -13.13 2.52 5.37
CA PRO A 262 -12.21 3.61 5.73
C PRO A 262 -11.85 4.55 4.58
N ASP A 263 -11.82 4.06 3.34
CA ASP A 263 -11.47 4.87 2.17
C ASP A 263 -12.53 5.93 1.80
N LEU A 264 -13.74 5.88 2.39
CA LEU A 264 -14.67 7.01 2.32
C LEU A 264 -14.14 8.25 3.03
N ARG A 265 -13.20 8.10 3.98
CA ARG A 265 -12.54 9.26 4.59
C ARG A 265 -11.61 9.96 3.60
N LEU A 266 -10.97 9.21 2.69
CA LEU A 266 -10.15 9.79 1.61
C LEU A 266 -11.03 10.63 0.67
N ARG A 267 -12.20 10.09 0.28
CA ARG A 267 -13.24 10.81 -0.47
C ARG A 267 -13.64 12.11 0.22
N ASP A 268 -13.87 12.05 1.53
CA ASP A 268 -14.41 13.18 2.28
C ASP A 268 -13.34 14.24 2.56
N ALA A 269 -12.07 13.84 2.71
CA ALA A 269 -10.94 14.76 2.75
C ALA A 269 -10.76 15.55 1.44
N LEU A 270 -11.18 15.00 0.30
CA LEU A 270 -11.13 15.68 -1.01
C LEU A 270 -12.26 16.69 -1.21
N GLN A 271 -13.31 16.68 -0.37
CA GLN A 271 -14.45 17.57 -0.54
C GLN A 271 -14.00 19.04 -0.42
N GLY A 272 -14.38 19.85 -1.41
CA GLY A 272 -14.05 21.27 -1.45
C GLY A 272 -12.61 21.59 -1.91
N GLN A 273 -11.76 20.58 -2.14
CA GLN A 273 -10.44 20.79 -2.71
C GLN A 273 -10.49 20.94 -4.24
N ASN A 274 -9.61 21.77 -4.80
CA ASN A 274 -9.42 21.87 -6.25
C ASN A 274 -8.28 20.93 -6.69
N VAL A 275 -8.59 19.64 -6.86
CA VAL A 275 -7.62 18.65 -7.37
C VAL A 275 -7.59 18.69 -8.89
N THR A 276 -6.42 18.95 -9.47
CA THR A 276 -6.25 19.09 -10.93
C THR A 276 -5.84 17.79 -11.60
N GLY A 277 -5.20 16.87 -10.88
CA GLY A 277 -4.85 15.54 -11.37
C GLY A 277 -4.17 14.69 -10.31
N TYR A 278 -3.93 13.43 -10.64
CA TYR A 278 -3.26 12.48 -9.76
C TYR A 278 -2.47 11.41 -10.51
N THR A 279 -1.46 10.86 -9.84
CA THR A 279 -0.87 9.55 -10.17
C THR A 279 -1.39 8.53 -9.17
N LEU A 280 -2.03 7.46 -9.63
CA LEU A 280 -2.45 6.33 -8.80
C LEU A 280 -1.49 5.18 -9.02
N ILE A 281 -0.81 4.75 -7.96
CA ILE A 281 0.01 3.54 -7.92
C ILE A 281 -0.81 2.44 -7.25
N GLU A 282 -0.99 1.30 -7.93
CA GLU A 282 -1.70 0.14 -7.40
C GLU A 282 -0.78 -1.06 -7.32
N LEU A 283 -0.59 -1.57 -6.10
CA LEU A 283 0.30 -2.69 -5.82
C LEU A 283 -0.46 -3.80 -5.10
N SER A 284 -0.09 -5.04 -5.38
CA SER A 284 -0.61 -6.21 -4.67
C SER A 284 0.47 -7.24 -4.45
N THR A 285 0.27 -8.06 -3.43
CA THR A 285 0.99 -9.33 -3.26
C THR A 285 0.46 -10.45 -4.17
N ARG A 286 -0.72 -10.27 -4.81
CA ARG A 286 -1.35 -11.27 -5.67
C ARG A 286 -1.80 -10.66 -6.99
N HIS A 287 -1.60 -11.42 -8.07
CA HIS A 287 -1.99 -11.04 -9.42
C HIS A 287 -2.56 -12.25 -10.15
N ASP A 288 -3.50 -12.01 -11.07
CA ASP A 288 -4.12 -13.05 -11.87
C ASP A 288 -3.14 -13.62 -12.91
N GLY A 289 -2.86 -14.92 -12.83
CA GLY A 289 -2.15 -15.67 -13.88
C GLY A 289 -0.69 -15.30 -14.14
N GLY A 290 -0.07 -14.44 -13.32
CA GLY A 290 1.30 -13.95 -13.50
C GLY A 290 2.20 -14.09 -12.27
N PRO A 291 3.48 -13.67 -12.36
CA PRO A 291 4.37 -13.58 -11.20
C PRO A 291 3.74 -12.73 -10.09
N GLN A 292 3.93 -13.17 -8.86
CA GLN A 292 3.34 -12.53 -7.68
C GLN A 292 4.44 -11.97 -6.79
N GLY A 293 4.10 -10.92 -6.05
CA GLY A 293 4.82 -10.55 -4.85
C GLY A 293 4.69 -11.65 -3.77
N GLY A 294 4.93 -11.29 -2.52
CA GLY A 294 4.87 -12.27 -1.45
C GLY A 294 4.89 -11.68 -0.06
N ILE A 295 4.59 -12.55 0.91
CA ILE A 295 4.62 -12.23 2.33
C ILE A 295 5.35 -13.36 3.05
N LEU A 296 6.39 -13.03 3.78
CA LEU A 296 7.07 -13.94 4.69
C LEU A 296 6.66 -13.60 6.11
N ASN A 297 6.11 -14.59 6.81
CA ASN A 297 5.61 -14.45 8.17
C ASN A 297 6.54 -15.19 9.14
N THR A 298 6.77 -14.63 10.32
CA THR A 298 7.38 -15.38 11.44
C THR A 298 6.51 -16.59 11.81
N PRO A 299 7.06 -17.64 12.46
CA PRO A 299 6.31 -18.85 12.79
C PRO A 299 5.02 -18.58 13.59
N PHE A 300 5.05 -17.65 14.54
CA PHE A 300 3.88 -17.30 15.36
C PHE A 300 2.76 -16.70 14.49
N VAL A 301 3.10 -15.68 13.69
CA VAL A 301 2.15 -15.03 12.78
C VAL A 301 1.61 -16.04 11.79
N LYS A 302 2.48 -16.86 11.18
CA LYS A 302 2.08 -17.88 10.21
C LYS A 302 1.07 -18.88 10.79
N HIS A 303 1.20 -19.21 12.07
CA HIS A 303 0.36 -20.20 12.73
C HIS A 303 -0.99 -19.64 13.20
N PHE A 304 -1.01 -18.47 13.86
CA PHE A 304 -2.22 -17.96 14.52
C PHE A 304 -2.98 -16.90 13.71
N VAL A 305 -2.28 -16.10 12.91
CA VAL A 305 -2.80 -14.93 12.20
C VAL A 305 -2.02 -14.73 10.91
N ASN A 306 -2.16 -15.67 9.98
CA ASN A 306 -1.37 -15.67 8.75
C ASN A 306 -1.69 -14.40 7.95
N VAL A 307 -0.70 -13.54 7.71
CA VAL A 307 -0.86 -12.42 6.78
C VAL A 307 -0.80 -12.98 5.37
N ALA A 308 -1.94 -12.95 4.69
CA ALA A 308 -2.18 -13.76 3.50
C ALA A 308 -2.15 -12.96 2.20
N GLU A 309 -2.40 -11.65 2.28
CA GLU A 309 -2.45 -10.75 1.14
C GLU A 309 -2.38 -9.30 1.60
N VAL A 310 -1.70 -8.46 0.82
CA VAL A 310 -1.77 -7.00 0.92
C VAL A 310 -2.15 -6.42 -0.43
N ASN A 311 -3.13 -5.52 -0.42
CA ASN A 311 -3.49 -4.64 -1.53
C ASN A 311 -3.22 -3.19 -1.10
N PHE A 312 -2.60 -2.42 -1.98
CA PHE A 312 -2.17 -1.07 -1.69
C PHE A 312 -2.47 -0.13 -2.86
N SER A 313 -3.12 0.98 -2.56
CA SER A 313 -3.38 2.06 -3.51
C SER A 313 -2.79 3.34 -2.95
N LEU A 314 -2.03 4.07 -3.75
CA LEU A 314 -1.38 5.33 -3.40
C LEU A 314 -1.69 6.38 -4.47
N TRP A 315 -2.36 7.46 -4.08
CA TRP A 315 -2.66 8.60 -4.92
C TRP A 315 -1.72 9.75 -4.58
N ILE A 316 -0.93 10.18 -5.57
CA ILE A 316 -0.12 11.38 -5.51
C ILE A 316 -0.86 12.45 -6.28
N GLU A 317 -1.43 13.42 -5.59
CA GLU A 317 -2.41 14.35 -6.14
C GLU A 317 -1.84 15.77 -6.20
N THR A 318 -2.19 16.49 -7.26
CA THR A 318 -1.91 17.92 -7.40
C THR A 318 -3.16 18.70 -7.02
N VAL A 319 -3.05 19.55 -6.00
CA VAL A 319 -4.14 20.36 -5.47
C VAL A 319 -3.79 21.83 -5.61
N VAL A 320 -4.74 22.65 -6.03
CA VAL A 320 -4.61 24.11 -6.02
C VAL A 320 -5.27 24.66 -4.77
N GLU A 321 -4.47 25.27 -3.90
CA GLU A 321 -4.89 25.90 -2.65
C GLU A 321 -4.30 27.32 -2.61
N ASP A 322 -5.11 28.34 -2.32
CA ASP A 322 -4.70 29.75 -2.30
C ASP A 322 -3.94 30.23 -3.57
N GLY A 323 -4.31 29.65 -4.72
CA GLY A 323 -3.68 29.96 -6.01
C GLY A 323 -2.30 29.33 -6.22
N GLN A 324 -1.86 28.45 -5.31
CA GLN A 324 -0.61 27.69 -5.41
C GLN A 324 -0.89 26.20 -5.61
N GLU A 325 -0.06 25.55 -6.43
CA GLU A 325 -0.06 24.11 -6.54
C GLU A 325 0.72 23.49 -5.37
N ILE A 326 0.07 22.56 -4.67
CA ILE A 326 0.64 21.75 -3.60
C ILE A 326 0.41 20.27 -3.89
N GLN A 327 1.27 19.42 -3.33
CA GLN A 327 1.10 17.98 -3.41
C GLN A 327 0.30 17.44 -2.21
N GLN A 328 -0.64 16.55 -2.48
CA GLN A 328 -1.29 15.69 -1.49
C GLN A 328 -0.90 14.24 -1.76
N LEU A 329 -0.84 13.44 -0.70
CA LEU A 329 -0.64 12.00 -0.78
C LEU A 329 -1.79 11.32 -0.04
N GLN A 330 -2.61 10.54 -0.74
CA GLN A 330 -3.59 9.66 -0.12
C GLN A 330 -3.17 8.21 -0.31
N TYR A 331 -3.42 7.36 0.68
CA TYR A 331 -3.24 5.91 0.48
C TYR A 331 -4.31 5.09 1.18
N ARG A 332 -4.47 3.87 0.67
CA ARG A 332 -5.25 2.80 1.27
C ARG A 332 -4.45 1.51 1.23
N GLN A 333 -4.22 0.93 2.39
CA GLN A 333 -3.61 -0.37 2.58
C GLN A 333 -4.64 -1.32 3.16
N ILE A 334 -4.93 -2.42 2.45
CA ILE A 334 -5.82 -3.49 2.92
C ILE A 334 -4.96 -4.74 3.10
N ILE A 335 -4.87 -5.21 4.34
CA ILE A 335 -4.12 -6.39 4.72
C ILE A 335 -5.11 -7.46 5.14
N PHE A 336 -5.06 -8.63 4.52
CA PHE A 336 -5.92 -9.75 4.90
C PHE A 336 -5.20 -10.67 5.87
N PHE A 337 -5.72 -10.72 7.09
CA PHE A 337 -5.30 -11.67 8.11
C PHE A 337 -6.21 -12.90 8.09
N GLU A 338 -5.61 -14.08 8.23
CA GLU A 338 -6.31 -15.36 8.33
C GLU A 338 -6.17 -15.89 9.76
N PHE A 339 -7.25 -15.79 10.53
CA PHE A 339 -7.35 -16.31 11.89
C PHE A 339 -7.86 -17.75 11.86
N MET A 340 -7.08 -18.68 12.42
CA MET A 340 -7.34 -20.13 12.33
C MET A 340 -8.39 -20.66 13.33
N PHE A 341 -9.37 -19.83 13.73
CA PHE A 341 -10.39 -20.14 14.76
C PHE A 341 -11.62 -19.23 14.69
N GLY A 342 -12.24 -19.12 13.52
CA GLY A 342 -13.54 -18.45 13.37
C GLY A 342 -14.64 -19.04 14.25
N SER A 343 -15.83 -18.43 14.23
CA SER A 343 -16.99 -18.90 15.02
C SER A 343 -17.47 -20.30 14.64
N ASP A 344 -17.07 -20.85 13.49
CA ASP A 344 -17.32 -22.23 13.07
C ASP A 344 -16.08 -23.13 13.16
N GLY A 345 -15.01 -22.66 13.81
CA GLY A 345 -13.71 -23.33 13.92
C GLY A 345 -12.87 -23.30 12.63
N LYS A 346 -13.35 -22.67 11.55
CA LYS A 346 -12.59 -22.53 10.29
C LYS A 346 -11.85 -21.21 10.23
N THR A 347 -10.99 -21.07 9.22
CA THR A 347 -10.25 -19.83 8.98
C THR A 347 -11.21 -18.67 8.70
N THR A 348 -11.13 -17.61 9.51
CA THR A 348 -11.79 -16.33 9.23
C THR A 348 -10.78 -15.38 8.61
N ARG A 349 -11.13 -14.82 7.45
CA ARG A 349 -10.29 -13.86 6.74
C ARG A 349 -10.78 -12.45 7.01
N TRP A 350 -9.99 -11.64 7.71
CA TRP A 350 -10.38 -10.30 8.12
C TRP A 350 -9.49 -9.22 7.49
N PRO A 351 -10.08 -8.20 6.85
CA PRO A 351 -9.34 -7.05 6.35
C PRO A 351 -8.96 -6.10 7.49
N HIS A 352 -7.67 -5.81 7.61
CA HIS A 352 -7.14 -4.67 8.33
C HIS A 352 -6.91 -3.57 7.33
N ILE A 353 -7.50 -2.41 7.55
CA ILE A 353 -7.52 -1.33 6.57
C ILE A 353 -6.92 -0.10 7.21
N GLN A 354 -5.92 0.45 6.55
CA GLN A 354 -5.23 1.66 6.97
C GLN A 354 -5.31 2.68 5.84
N ILE A 355 -5.74 3.90 6.16
CA ILE A 355 -5.86 5.00 5.21
C ILE A 355 -5.29 6.28 5.80
N ASN A 356 -4.76 7.16 4.96
CA ASN A 356 -4.41 8.50 5.38
C ASN A 356 -4.44 9.50 4.22
N THR A 357 -4.61 10.78 4.56
CA THR A 357 -4.38 11.94 3.69
C THR A 357 -3.24 12.76 4.28
N LEU A 358 -2.16 12.91 3.52
CA LEU A 358 -0.92 13.55 3.95
C LEU A 358 -0.61 14.74 3.04
N ARG A 359 0.05 15.76 3.60
CA ARG A 359 0.72 16.84 2.84
C ARG A 359 2.21 16.74 3.03
N ARG A 360 2.95 17.23 2.04
CA ARG A 360 4.40 17.36 2.15
C ARG A 360 4.72 18.37 3.26
N LYS A 361 5.56 17.95 4.21
CA LYS A 361 6.08 18.82 5.26
C LYS A 361 6.92 19.93 4.59
N PRO A 362 6.68 21.22 4.89
CA PRO A 362 7.52 22.29 4.39
C PRO A 362 8.97 22.04 4.78
N VAL A 363 9.90 22.25 3.84
CA VAL A 363 11.33 22.23 4.17
C VAL A 363 11.64 23.55 4.88
N ASP A 364 11.93 23.50 6.17
CA ASP A 364 12.42 24.67 6.89
C ASP A 364 13.71 25.14 6.23
N ARG A 365 13.69 26.34 5.63
CA ARG A 365 14.82 26.92 4.86
C ARG A 365 16.07 27.22 5.69
N VAL A 366 16.10 26.85 6.97
CA VAL A 366 17.15 27.24 7.92
C VAL A 366 18.34 26.27 7.91
N GLU A 367 18.18 24.99 7.53
CA GLU A 367 19.29 24.01 7.60
C GLU A 367 20.14 23.91 6.32
N THR A 368 19.69 24.46 5.19
CA THR A 368 20.43 24.37 3.92
C THR A 368 21.75 25.16 3.86
N GLU A 369 22.02 26.07 4.80
CA GLU A 369 23.32 26.76 4.87
C GLU A 369 24.38 26.00 5.67
N VAL A 370 23.99 25.09 6.58
CA VAL A 370 24.97 24.40 7.45
C VAL A 370 25.66 23.25 6.71
N HIS A 371 24.99 22.60 5.76
CA HIS A 371 25.54 21.44 5.04
C HIS A 371 26.41 21.76 3.83
N LYS A 372 26.51 23.03 3.40
CA LYS A 372 27.46 23.44 2.36
C LYS A 372 28.90 23.60 2.86
N ASN A 373 29.13 23.57 4.18
CA ASN A 373 30.46 23.81 4.77
C ASN A 373 31.24 22.55 5.20
N PHE A 374 30.70 21.36 4.99
CA PHE A 374 31.43 20.10 5.25
C PHE A 374 31.78 19.39 3.94
N SER A 375 32.61 20.04 3.12
CA SER A 375 33.40 19.34 2.10
C SER A 375 34.52 18.56 2.79
N PHE A 376 34.48 17.24 2.64
CA PHE A 376 35.46 16.26 3.10
C PHE A 376 36.91 16.67 2.74
N ARG A 377 37.78 16.69 3.76
CA ARG A 377 39.22 16.50 3.55
C ARG A 377 39.45 15.02 3.24
N LYS A 378 39.89 14.73 2.01
CA LYS A 378 40.40 13.42 1.60
C LYS A 378 41.64 13.07 2.44
N PHE A 379 41.67 11.85 2.96
CA PHE A 379 42.89 11.07 3.12
C PHE A 379 42.84 9.91 2.14
#